data_AF-A0A9D8D3G7-F1
#
_entry.id   AF-A0A9D8D3G7-F1
#
_cell.length_a   1.000
_cell.length_b   1.000
_cell.length_c   1.000
_cell.angle_alpha   90.00
_cell.angle_beta   90.00
_cell.angle_gamma   90.00
#
_symmetry.space_group_name_H-M   'P 1'
#
loop_
_entity.id
_entity.type
_entity.pdbx_description
1 polymer ?
#
loop_
_entity_poly.entity_id
_entity_poly.type
_entity_poly.pdbx_seq_one_letter_code
_entity_poly.pdbx_strand_id
1 'polypeptide(L)'
;MRLAVVSCLLVLTACDHAASSNAPAPPPIRSEFNAQTPEGEARAIIWHLRAEWSDCGLRMVASPAFQAIKDQFVGLKPFDRAATPLEARHIVYLVENHLRPCREIQLEIAGRTHPSLPPLFDAASTKWDALVARLVRQQITWAEYHRNNNAARMELNNQLEATRIALQLPSLNGLQ
;
A
#
# COMPACT_ATOMS: atom_id res chain seq x y z
N MET A 1 17.71 -21.21 -3.98
CA MET A 1 17.18 -20.87 -2.64
C MET A 1 16.45 -19.54 -2.74
N ARG A 2 15.13 -19.56 -2.58
CA ARG A 2 14.23 -18.39 -2.68
C ARG A 2 13.97 -17.89 -1.25
N LEU A 3 14.46 -16.73 -0.87
CA LEU A 3 14.20 -16.10 0.43
C LEU A 3 14.49 -14.59 0.34
N ALA A 4 13.45 -13.79 0.20
CA ALA A 4 13.34 -12.39 0.67
C ALA A 4 11.99 -11.80 0.21
N VAL A 5 10.87 -12.35 0.71
CA VAL A 5 9.56 -11.69 0.59
C VAL A 5 9.45 -10.75 1.77
N VAL A 6 9.87 -9.49 1.57
CA VAL A 6 9.95 -8.50 2.65
C VAL A 6 8.67 -7.67 2.73
N SER A 7 8.09 -7.64 3.92
CA SER A 7 6.79 -7.08 4.32
C SER A 7 6.70 -5.57 4.14
N CYS A 8 5.86 -5.09 3.22
CA CYS A 8 5.61 -3.65 3.09
C CYS A 8 4.30 -3.39 2.33
N LEU A 9 3.15 -3.31 3.02
CA LEU A 9 1.86 -3.18 2.32
C LEU A 9 1.53 -1.79 1.78
N LEU A 10 2.29 -0.77 2.17
CA LEU A 10 2.19 0.57 1.56
C LEU A 10 3.37 0.89 0.65
N VAL A 11 4.41 0.06 0.67
CA VAL A 11 5.66 0.30 -0.05
C VAL A 11 5.86 -0.72 -1.18
N LEU A 12 5.24 -1.91 -1.17
CA LEU A 12 5.48 -2.90 -2.23
C LEU A 12 4.82 -2.55 -3.55
N THR A 13 3.65 -1.94 -3.63
CA THR A 13 3.20 -1.47 -4.94
C THR A 13 4.04 -0.33 -5.47
N ALA A 14 4.58 0.54 -4.61
CA ALA A 14 5.53 1.58 -5.00
C ALA A 14 6.94 1.02 -5.33
N CYS A 15 7.41 -0.02 -4.62
CA CYS A 15 8.71 -0.65 -4.81
C CYS A 15 8.71 -1.74 -5.89
N ASP A 16 7.61 -2.45 -6.12
CA ASP A 16 7.44 -3.36 -7.25
C ASP A 16 7.23 -2.57 -8.54
N HIS A 17 6.59 -1.39 -8.50
CA HIS A 17 6.58 -0.47 -9.66
C HIS A 17 7.94 0.21 -9.88
N ALA A 18 8.68 0.56 -8.82
CA ALA A 18 10.03 1.14 -8.97
C ALA A 18 11.09 0.10 -9.37
N ALA A 19 10.96 -1.17 -8.96
CA ALA A 19 11.81 -2.28 -9.39
C ALA A 19 11.40 -2.84 -10.77
N SER A 20 10.15 -2.61 -11.20
CA SER A 20 9.68 -2.82 -12.56
C SER A 20 9.83 -1.54 -13.39
N SER A 21 11.07 -1.05 -13.54
CA SER A 21 11.41 -0.03 -14.54
C SER A 21 11.29 -0.53 -15.99
N ASN A 22 10.69 -1.71 -16.18
CA ASN A 22 10.35 -2.33 -17.46
C ASN A 22 8.83 -2.55 -17.62
N ALA A 23 7.99 -2.03 -16.71
CA ALA A 23 6.57 -1.93 -17.01
C ALA A 23 6.44 -1.09 -18.29
N PRO A 24 5.91 -1.65 -19.40
CA PRO A 24 5.75 -0.88 -20.61
C PRO A 24 4.93 0.36 -20.27
N ALA A 25 5.37 1.52 -20.77
CA ALA A 25 4.53 2.71 -20.76
C ALA A 25 3.11 2.29 -21.17
N PRO A 26 2.07 2.76 -20.48
CA PRO A 26 0.70 2.40 -20.82
C PRO A 26 0.54 2.60 -22.33
N PRO A 27 0.03 1.60 -23.07
CA PRO A 27 -0.08 1.71 -24.51
C PRO A 27 -0.80 3.02 -24.83
N PRO A 28 -0.32 3.80 -25.83
CA PRO A 28 -1.02 4.99 -26.26
C PRO A 28 -2.47 4.60 -26.53
N ILE A 29 -3.39 5.35 -25.93
CA ILE A 29 -4.83 5.13 -26.05
C ILE A 29 -5.14 4.93 -27.53
N ARG A 30 -5.47 3.69 -27.90
CA ARG A 30 -6.14 3.43 -29.17
C ARG A 30 -7.46 4.19 -29.06
N SER A 31 -7.69 5.10 -30.01
CA SER A 31 -8.68 6.18 -30.01
C SER A 31 -10.14 5.70 -30.04
N GLU A 32 -10.55 4.90 -29.06
CA GLU A 32 -11.92 4.37 -28.93
C GLU A 32 -12.48 4.49 -27.50
N PHE A 33 -11.75 5.10 -26.56
CA PHE A 33 -12.32 5.47 -25.26
C PHE A 33 -13.08 6.78 -25.40
N ASN A 34 -14.40 6.67 -25.57
CA ASN A 34 -15.25 7.84 -25.54
C ASN A 34 -15.45 8.25 -24.07
N ALA A 35 -14.61 9.16 -23.56
CA ALA A 35 -14.71 9.72 -22.21
C ALA A 35 -16.05 10.46 -21.94
N GLN A 36 -16.93 10.52 -22.94
CA GLN A 36 -18.24 11.14 -22.93
C GLN A 36 -19.35 10.22 -22.37
N THR A 37 -19.06 8.95 -22.06
CA THR A 37 -20.02 8.08 -21.35
C THR A 37 -19.74 8.08 -19.84
N PRO A 38 -20.76 7.91 -18.97
CA PRO A 38 -20.55 7.81 -17.53
C PRO A 38 -19.55 6.71 -17.13
N GLU A 39 -19.53 5.61 -17.88
CA GLU A 39 -18.56 4.52 -17.68
C GLU A 39 -17.14 4.90 -18.11
N GLY A 40 -17.00 5.66 -19.21
CA GLY A 40 -15.73 6.19 -19.67
C GLY A 40 -15.13 7.20 -18.68
N GLU A 41 -15.96 8.09 -18.15
CA GLU A 41 -15.59 9.07 -17.14
C GLU A 41 -15.16 8.41 -15.82
N ALA A 42 -15.95 7.45 -15.31
CA ALA A 42 -15.60 6.71 -14.09
C ALA A 42 -14.25 5.97 -14.23
N ARG A 43 -13.97 5.40 -15.41
CA ARG A 43 -12.70 4.72 -15.68
C ARG A 43 -11.53 5.70 -15.80
N ALA A 44 -11.73 6.87 -16.40
CA ALA A 44 -10.71 7.91 -16.46
C ALA A 44 -10.35 8.44 -15.07
N ILE A 45 -11.35 8.63 -14.20
CA ILE A 45 -11.14 9.04 -12.80
C ILE A 45 -10.36 7.97 -12.03
N ILE A 46 -10.76 6.70 -12.12
CA ILE A 46 -10.03 5.58 -11.47
C ILE A 46 -8.59 5.51 -11.97
N TRP A 47 -8.34 5.73 -13.27
CA TRP A 47 -6.99 5.74 -13.82
C TRP A 47 -6.14 6.89 -13.25
N HIS A 48 -6.70 8.09 -13.15
CA HIS A 48 -6.02 9.25 -12.58
C HIS A 48 -5.66 9.02 -11.10
N LEU A 49 -6.63 8.57 -10.29
CA LEU A 49 -6.41 8.25 -8.88
C LEU A 49 -5.35 7.16 -8.68
N ARG A 50 -5.27 6.16 -9.58
CA ARG A 50 -4.19 5.16 -9.55
C ARG A 50 -2.82 5.76 -9.81
N ALA A 51 -2.72 6.73 -10.72
CA ALA A 51 -1.48 7.46 -10.96
C ALA A 51 -1.07 8.30 -9.73
N GLU A 52 -2.03 8.98 -9.10
CA GLU A 52 -1.79 9.74 -7.86
C GLU A 52 -1.37 8.84 -6.70
N TRP A 53 -1.98 7.67 -6.55
CA TRP A 53 -1.61 6.69 -5.55
C TRP A 53 -0.18 6.18 -5.75
N SER A 54 0.20 5.90 -7.00
CA SER A 54 1.56 5.52 -7.36
C SER A 54 2.57 6.62 -7.02
N ASP A 55 2.28 7.87 -7.40
CA ASP A 55 3.14 9.02 -7.06
C ASP A 55 3.25 9.24 -5.55
N CYS A 56 2.16 9.04 -4.81
CA CYS A 56 2.17 9.09 -3.35
C CYS A 56 3.16 8.08 -2.76
N GLY A 57 3.16 6.85 -3.28
CA GLY A 57 4.14 5.82 -2.92
C GLY A 57 5.58 6.21 -3.24
N LEU A 58 5.83 6.80 -4.41
CA LEU A 58 7.16 7.28 -4.80
C LEU A 58 7.66 8.39 -3.87
N ARG A 59 6.81 9.38 -3.55
CA ARG A 59 7.14 10.47 -2.62
C ARG A 59 7.46 9.94 -1.22
N MET A 60 6.71 8.94 -0.76
CA MET A 60 6.98 8.27 0.50
C MET A 60 8.36 7.60 0.50
N VAL A 61 8.69 6.80 -0.51
CA VAL A 61 9.99 6.10 -0.61
C VAL A 61 11.15 7.10 -0.73
N ALA A 62 10.94 8.21 -1.44
CA ALA A 62 11.91 9.28 -1.56
C ALA A 62 12.07 10.13 -0.28
N SER A 63 11.14 10.02 0.68
CA SER A 63 11.15 10.85 1.88
C SER A 63 12.39 10.60 2.75
N PRO A 64 12.98 11.64 3.38
CA PRO A 64 14.08 11.47 4.32
C PRO A 64 13.70 10.55 5.50
N ALA A 65 12.44 10.61 5.95
CA ALA A 65 11.94 9.77 7.02
C ALA A 65 11.98 8.29 6.64
N PHE A 66 11.52 7.92 5.44
CA PHE A 66 11.63 6.55 4.96
C PHE A 66 13.10 6.14 4.81
N GLN A 67 13.94 6.97 4.18
CA GLN A 67 15.35 6.65 3.98
C GLN A 67 16.10 6.38 5.30
N ALA A 68 15.74 7.08 6.37
CA ALA A 68 16.33 6.89 7.70
C ALA A 68 16.01 5.52 8.34
N ILE A 69 14.88 4.90 7.97
CA ILE A 69 14.39 3.65 8.54
C ILE A 69 14.24 2.53 7.50
N LYS A 70 14.67 2.76 6.25
CA LYS A 70 14.48 1.83 5.13
C LYS A 70 15.03 0.45 5.43
N ASP A 71 16.21 0.37 6.03
CA ASP A 71 16.89 -0.91 6.29
C ASP A 71 16.09 -1.78 7.26
N GLN A 72 15.21 -1.17 8.08
CA GLN A 72 14.37 -1.84 9.05
C GLN A 72 13.06 -2.28 8.39
N PHE A 73 12.65 -1.61 7.32
CA PHE A 73 11.55 -2.07 6.48
C PHE A 73 11.99 -3.16 5.51
N VAL A 74 13.18 -3.06 4.91
CA VAL A 74 13.67 -4.01 3.91
C VAL A 74 14.45 -5.20 4.50
N GLY A 75 14.65 -5.22 5.82
CA GLY A 75 15.27 -6.34 6.52
C GLY A 75 16.77 -6.51 6.36
N LEU A 76 17.44 -5.38 6.18
CA LEU A 76 18.90 -5.31 6.17
C LEU A 76 19.49 -5.12 7.56
N LYS A 77 18.66 -4.86 8.60
CA LYS A 77 19.10 -4.83 10.00
C LYS A 77 18.39 -5.87 10.86
N PRO A 78 19.01 -6.30 11.99
CA PRO A 78 18.39 -7.21 12.93
C PRO A 78 17.03 -6.70 13.41
N PHE A 79 16.05 -7.60 13.38
CA PHE A 79 14.66 -7.29 13.72
C PHE A 79 14.30 -7.57 15.18
N ASP A 80 15.11 -8.33 15.92
CA ASP A 80 14.84 -8.73 17.30
C ASP A 80 15.19 -7.60 18.30
N ARG A 81 14.76 -6.38 18.00
CA ARG A 81 14.82 -5.23 18.89
C ARG A 81 13.64 -4.31 18.69
N ALA A 82 13.32 -3.53 19.72
CA ALA A 82 12.37 -2.43 19.61
C ALA A 82 12.90 -1.32 18.68
N ALA A 83 11.97 -0.52 18.16
CA ALA A 83 12.32 0.71 17.46
C ALA A 83 13.03 1.69 18.42
N THR A 84 14.08 2.37 17.95
CA THR A 84 14.68 3.46 18.74
C THR A 84 13.74 4.67 18.80
N PRO A 85 13.90 5.60 19.76
CA PRO A 85 13.10 6.82 19.80
C PRO A 85 13.21 7.66 18.52
N LEU A 86 14.38 7.63 17.84
CA LEU A 86 14.56 8.32 16.56
C LEU A 86 13.78 7.62 15.43
N GLU A 87 13.85 6.29 15.37
CA GLU A 87 13.08 5.50 14.40
C GLU A 87 11.57 5.71 14.60
N ALA A 88 11.11 5.71 15.85
CA ALA A 88 9.71 5.97 16.21
C ALA A 88 9.22 7.32 15.66
N ARG A 89 10.03 8.38 15.77
CA ARG A 89 9.70 9.69 15.18
C ARG A 89 9.61 9.65 13.65
N HIS A 90 10.54 8.96 12.99
CA HIS A 90 10.49 8.79 11.54
C HIS A 90 9.26 7.99 11.10
N ILE A 91 8.87 6.95 11.86
CA ILE A 91 7.66 6.17 11.59
C ILE A 91 6.41 7.06 11.72
N VAL A 92 6.27 7.82 12.81
CA VAL A 92 5.11 8.72 13.00
C VAL A 92 5.03 9.74 11.86
N TYR A 93 6.15 10.38 11.53
CA TYR A 93 6.21 11.34 10.42
C TYR A 93 5.78 10.68 9.10
N LEU A 94 6.31 9.49 8.80
CA LEU A 94 5.97 8.74 7.58
C LEU A 94 4.48 8.41 7.53
N VAL A 95 3.90 7.98 8.65
CA VAL A 95 2.49 7.62 8.74
C VAL A 95 1.60 8.82 8.48
N GLU A 96 1.88 9.94 9.15
CA GLU A 96 1.03 11.13 9.09
C GLU A 96 1.14 11.87 7.76
N ASN A 97 2.36 12.00 7.22
CA ASN A 97 2.62 12.87 6.06
C ASN A 97 2.65 12.13 4.72
N HIS A 98 2.76 10.80 4.74
CA HIS A 98 2.86 10.01 3.52
C HIS A 98 1.85 8.86 3.47
N LEU A 99 1.79 7.99 4.48
CA LEU A 99 0.93 6.81 4.41
C LEU A 99 -0.57 7.14 4.46
N ARG A 100 -0.97 8.06 5.35
CA ARG A 100 -2.38 8.45 5.49
C ARG A 100 -2.92 9.09 4.21
N PRO A 101 -2.24 10.06 3.56
CA PRO A 101 -2.66 10.54 2.24
C PRO A 101 -2.79 9.44 1.18
N CYS A 102 -1.83 8.49 1.10
CA CYS A 102 -1.93 7.41 0.12
C CYS A 102 -3.15 6.49 0.40
N ARG A 103 -3.49 6.29 1.67
CA ARG A 103 -4.67 5.52 2.09
C ARG A 103 -5.98 6.18 1.68
N GLU A 104 -6.09 7.50 1.80
CA GLU A 104 -7.28 8.25 1.37
C GLU A 104 -7.56 8.05 -0.12
N ILE A 105 -6.52 8.13 -0.95
CA ILE A 105 -6.62 7.84 -2.40
C ILE A 105 -7.04 6.38 -2.64
N GLN A 106 -6.47 5.42 -1.90
CA GLN A 106 -6.83 4.00 -2.03
C GLN A 106 -8.31 3.75 -1.69
N LEU A 107 -8.82 4.39 -0.64
CA LEU A 107 -10.24 4.30 -0.25
C LEU A 107 -11.16 4.92 -1.30
N GLU A 108 -10.74 6.02 -1.94
CA GLU A 108 -11.50 6.60 -3.04
C GLU A 108 -11.56 5.66 -4.25
N ILE A 109 -10.43 5.08 -4.66
CA ILE A 109 -10.41 4.09 -5.75
C ILE A 109 -11.30 2.89 -5.41
N ALA A 110 -11.22 2.39 -4.16
CA ALA A 110 -12.03 1.28 -3.69
C ALA A 110 -13.53 1.62 -3.75
N GLY A 111 -13.93 2.80 -3.26
CA GLY A 111 -15.33 3.24 -3.24
C GLY A 111 -15.90 3.44 -4.65
N ARG A 112 -15.08 3.89 -5.59
CA ARG A 112 -15.43 3.99 -7.02
C ARG A 112 -15.44 2.64 -7.75
N THR A 113 -14.77 1.62 -7.20
CA THR A 113 -14.73 0.27 -7.79
C THR A 113 -15.94 -0.55 -7.33
N HIS A 114 -16.18 -0.66 -6.03
CA HIS A 114 -17.34 -1.35 -5.47
C HIS A 114 -17.56 -0.96 -3.99
N PRO A 115 -18.80 -0.73 -3.52
CA PRO A 115 -19.08 -0.29 -2.15
C PRO A 115 -18.65 -1.28 -1.05
N SER A 116 -18.42 -2.55 -1.39
CA SER A 116 -17.92 -3.55 -0.43
C SER A 116 -16.41 -3.48 -0.18
N LEU A 117 -15.65 -2.73 -0.97
CA LEU A 117 -14.19 -2.69 -0.87
C LEU A 117 -13.66 -1.75 0.22
N PRO A 118 -14.16 -0.49 0.38
CA PRO A 118 -13.67 0.40 1.43
C PRO A 118 -13.65 -0.21 2.84
N PRO A 119 -14.69 -0.94 3.30
CA PRO A 119 -14.68 -1.57 4.62
C PRO A 119 -13.51 -2.56 4.84
N LEU A 120 -13.06 -3.25 3.78
CA LEU A 120 -11.92 -4.17 3.87
C LEU A 120 -10.61 -3.40 4.08
N PHE A 121 -10.42 -2.31 3.33
CA PHE A 121 -9.26 -1.43 3.47
C PHE A 121 -9.25 -0.71 4.82
N ASP A 122 -10.39 -0.25 5.32
CA ASP A 122 -10.51 0.39 6.64
C ASP A 122 -10.19 -0.59 7.79
N ALA A 123 -10.68 -1.82 7.70
CA ALA A 123 -10.39 -2.86 8.69
C ALA A 123 -8.89 -3.20 8.72
N ALA A 124 -8.25 -3.35 7.55
CA ALA A 124 -6.82 -3.58 7.45
C ALA A 124 -6.00 -2.38 7.96
N SER A 125 -6.45 -1.18 7.61
CA SER A 125 -5.87 0.09 8.07
C SER A 125 -5.83 0.23 9.57
N THR A 126 -6.95 -0.10 10.24
CA THR A 126 -7.05 -0.13 11.70
C THR A 126 -6.04 -1.09 12.32
N LYS A 127 -5.82 -2.27 11.71
CA LYS A 127 -4.82 -3.24 12.16
C LYS A 127 -3.40 -2.70 12.01
N TRP A 128 -3.06 -2.09 10.87
CA TRP A 128 -1.73 -1.50 10.68
C TRP A 128 -1.47 -0.34 11.63
N ASP A 129 -2.45 0.52 11.87
CA ASP A 129 -2.32 1.65 12.80
C ASP A 129 -2.06 1.16 14.23
N ALA A 130 -2.74 0.08 14.65
CA ALA A 130 -2.49 -0.56 15.94
C ALA A 130 -1.07 -1.15 16.03
N LEU A 131 -0.57 -1.78 14.95
CA LEU A 131 0.79 -2.33 14.90
C LEU A 131 1.86 -1.22 14.95
N VAL A 132 1.68 -0.17 14.17
CA VAL A 132 2.53 1.02 14.18
C VAL A 132 2.56 1.64 15.57
N ALA A 133 1.40 1.81 16.20
CA ALA A 133 1.31 2.41 17.52
C ALA A 133 2.04 1.57 18.58
N ARG A 134 1.94 0.23 18.50
CA ARG A 134 2.70 -0.67 19.39
C ARG A 134 4.21 -0.60 19.12
N LEU A 135 4.63 -0.54 17.86
CA LEU A 135 6.04 -0.42 17.49
C LEU A 135 6.65 0.91 17.97
N VAL A 136 5.94 2.02 17.75
CA VAL A 136 6.33 3.37 18.18
C VAL A 136 6.41 3.48 19.71
N ARG A 137 5.48 2.85 20.43
CA ARG A 137 5.52 2.72 21.90
C ARG A 137 6.52 1.67 22.40
N GLN A 138 7.30 1.05 21.50
CA GLN A 138 8.30 0.04 21.83
C GLN A 138 7.72 -1.20 22.55
N GLN A 139 6.42 -1.45 22.38
CA GLN A 139 5.71 -2.61 22.94
C GLN A 139 5.89 -3.89 22.12
N ILE A 140 6.42 -3.76 20.90
CA ILE A 140 6.79 -4.87 20.03
C ILE A 140 8.14 -4.58 19.38
N THR A 141 8.84 -5.64 19.00
CA THR A 141 10.05 -5.60 18.18
C THR A 141 9.72 -5.36 16.70
N TRP A 142 10.73 -4.98 15.92
CA TRP A 142 10.64 -4.97 14.46
C TRP A 142 10.25 -6.36 13.90
N ALA A 143 10.72 -7.45 14.53
CA ALA A 143 10.41 -8.81 14.09
C ALA A 143 8.92 -9.15 14.25
N GLU A 144 8.36 -8.80 15.40
CA GLU A 144 6.92 -8.93 15.65
C GLU A 144 6.10 -8.02 14.73
N TYR A 145 6.55 -6.78 14.51
CA TYR A 145 5.92 -5.89 13.54
C TYR A 145 5.86 -6.53 12.15
N HIS A 146 6.99 -7.06 11.63
CA HIS A 146 7.04 -7.70 10.31
C HIS A 146 6.12 -8.91 10.20
N ARG A 147 6.17 -9.81 11.18
CA ARG A 147 5.29 -11.00 11.20
C ARG A 147 3.82 -10.61 11.20
N ASN A 148 3.42 -9.69 12.08
CA ASN A 148 2.04 -9.27 12.21
C ASN A 148 1.56 -8.45 11.01
N ASN A 149 2.43 -7.61 10.44
CA ASN A 149 2.15 -6.88 9.22
C ASN A 149 1.93 -7.81 8.02
N ASN A 150 2.75 -8.87 7.90
CA ASN A 150 2.54 -9.92 6.90
C ASN A 150 1.25 -10.71 7.11
N ALA A 151 0.88 -11.00 8.35
CA ALA A 151 -0.38 -11.68 8.64
C ALA A 151 -1.58 -10.80 8.22
N ALA A 152 -1.59 -9.52 8.61
CA ALA A 152 -2.61 -8.57 8.20
C ALA A 152 -2.69 -8.40 6.67
N ARG A 153 -1.53 -8.43 5.98
CA ARG A 153 -1.45 -8.46 4.52
C ARG A 153 -2.19 -9.63 3.91
N MET A 154 -1.81 -10.83 4.32
CA MET A 154 -2.37 -12.05 3.75
C MET A 154 -3.87 -12.10 3.98
N GLU A 155 -4.32 -11.65 5.15
CA GLU A 155 -5.75 -11.55 5.47
C GLU A 155 -6.49 -10.60 4.53
N LEU A 156 -6.00 -9.37 4.32
CA LEU A 156 -6.61 -8.44 3.36
C LEU A 156 -6.63 -9.02 1.95
N ASN A 157 -5.52 -9.57 1.47
CA ASN A 157 -5.44 -10.15 0.13
C ASN A 157 -6.44 -11.29 -0.06
N ASN A 158 -6.59 -12.15 0.94
CA ASN A 158 -7.58 -13.23 0.93
C ASN A 158 -9.02 -12.67 0.89
N GLN A 159 -9.31 -11.61 1.66
CA GLN A 159 -10.62 -10.97 1.65
C GLN A 159 -10.93 -10.28 0.32
N LEU A 160 -9.94 -9.59 -0.27
CA LEU A 160 -10.07 -8.95 -1.58
C LEU A 160 -10.30 -10.00 -2.67
N GLU A 161 -9.58 -11.11 -2.65
CA GLU A 161 -9.75 -12.18 -3.63
C GLU A 161 -11.11 -12.88 -3.48
N ALA A 162 -11.53 -13.18 -2.25
CA ALA A 162 -12.85 -13.73 -1.99
C ALA A 162 -13.97 -12.78 -2.48
N THR A 163 -13.82 -11.49 -2.22
CA THR A 163 -14.76 -10.44 -2.68
C THR A 163 -14.78 -10.34 -4.19
N ARG A 164 -13.61 -10.40 -4.84
CA ARG A 164 -13.48 -10.40 -6.30
C ARG A 164 -14.24 -11.57 -6.92
N ILE A 165 -14.07 -12.78 -6.37
CA ILE A 165 -14.75 -13.99 -6.85
C ILE A 165 -16.26 -13.88 -6.65
N ALA A 166 -16.71 -13.50 -5.44
CA ALA A 166 -18.13 -13.43 -5.10
C ALA A 166 -18.90 -12.41 -5.96
N LEU A 167 -18.25 -11.31 -6.32
CA LEU A 167 -18.85 -10.20 -7.07
C LEU A 167 -18.47 -10.17 -8.55
N GLN A 168 -17.72 -11.17 -9.03
CA GLN A 168 -17.19 -11.25 -10.39
C GLN A 168 -16.46 -9.96 -10.83
N LEU A 169 -15.74 -9.32 -9.90
CA LEU A 169 -15.01 -8.10 -10.20
C LEU A 169 -13.81 -8.40 -11.11
N PRO A 170 -13.40 -7.44 -11.96
CA PRO A 170 -12.12 -7.53 -12.65
C PRO A 170 -10.97 -7.65 -11.65
N SER A 171 -9.80 -8.05 -12.14
CA SER A 171 -8.60 -8.17 -11.29
C SER A 171 -8.38 -6.91 -10.45
N LEU A 172 -8.23 -7.12 -9.14
CA LEU A 172 -7.94 -6.09 -8.16
C LEU A 172 -6.42 -5.90 -7.98
N ASN A 173 -5.58 -6.41 -8.88
CA ASN A 173 -4.10 -6.35 -8.77
C ASN A 173 -3.52 -4.92 -8.76
N GLY A 174 -4.33 -3.89 -9.02
CA GLY A 174 -3.96 -2.47 -8.84
C GLY A 174 -4.56 -1.82 -7.58
N LEU A 175 -5.18 -2.61 -6.72
CA LEU A 175 -5.75 -2.25 -5.41
C LEU A 175 -5.13 -3.07 -4.27
N GLN A 176 -4.54 -4.23 -4.59
CA GLN A 176 -3.70 -5.08 -3.73
C GLN A 176 -2.26 -4.54 -3.68
#